data_AF-A0A521H476-F1
#
_entry.id   AF-A0A521H476-F1
#
_cell.length_a   1.000
_cell.length_b   1.000
_cell.length_c   1.000
_cell.angle_alpha   90.00
_cell.angle_beta   90.00
_cell.angle_gamma   90.00
#
_symmetry.space_group_name_H-M   'P 1'
#
loop_
_entity.id
_entity.type
_entity.pdbx_description
1 polymer ?
#
loop_
_entity_poly.entity_id
_entity_poly.type
_entity_poly.pdbx_seq_one_letter_code
_entity_poly.pdbx_strand_id
1 'polypeptide(L)'
;MALLAVLLAPGCALAVGAAAGAAAVYVTRDDEVEMYFDESFTTVFGAARAELAQRGGVSAADLESGHLEGEVEGATVKIWITSVTRDTRKCRVQARANAGISPDLDTAQSVAQGLAERLD
;
A
#
# COMPACT_ATOMS: atom_id res chain seq x y z
N MET A 1 -23.11 6.01 -19.71
CA MET A 1 -22.15 6.84 -20.46
C MET A 1 -22.14 8.23 -19.86
N ALA A 2 -21.14 8.54 -19.05
CA ALA A 2 -20.76 9.90 -18.72
C ALA A 2 -19.24 9.92 -18.70
N LEU A 3 -18.68 10.23 -19.88
CA LEU A 3 -17.32 10.74 -20.04
C LEU A 3 -17.20 11.97 -19.14
N LEU A 4 -16.23 12.02 -18.24
CA LEU A 4 -15.80 13.30 -17.66
C LEU A 4 -14.27 13.36 -17.54
N ALA A 5 -13.72 14.17 -18.46
CA ALA A 5 -12.56 15.03 -18.32
C ALA A 5 -11.19 14.41 -18.00
N VAL A 6 -10.53 13.96 -19.07
CA VAL A 6 -9.07 14.10 -19.22
C VAL A 6 -8.74 15.60 -19.23
N LEU A 7 -8.06 16.09 -18.20
CA LEU A 7 -7.35 17.37 -18.24
C LEU A 7 -5.86 17.10 -18.17
N LEU A 8 -5.20 17.44 -19.27
CA LEU A 8 -3.75 17.41 -19.45
C LEU A 8 -3.07 18.46 -18.57
N ALA A 9 -2.17 18.01 -17.70
CA ALA A 9 -0.99 18.77 -17.30
C ALA A 9 0.25 17.94 -17.67
N PRO A 10 1.38 18.56 -18.06
CA PRO A 10 2.61 17.86 -18.40
C PRO A 10 3.30 17.43 -17.10
N GLY A 11 2.84 16.30 -16.57
CA GLY A 11 3.38 15.63 -15.42
C GLY A 11 2.57 14.38 -15.22
N CYS A 12 3.09 13.23 -15.69
CA CYS A 12 2.44 11.93 -15.58
C CYS A 12 2.24 11.57 -14.10
N ALA A 13 1.15 12.04 -13.50
CA ALA A 13 0.64 11.60 -12.22
C ALA A 13 -0.77 11.09 -12.50
N LEU A 14 -0.85 9.84 -12.96
CA LEU A 14 -2.12 9.12 -13.02
C LEU A 14 -2.49 8.74 -11.59
N ALA A 15 -3.10 9.68 -10.86
CA ALA A 15 -3.81 9.38 -9.63
C ALA A 15 -5.07 8.60 -10.00
N VAL A 16 -4.95 7.28 -10.18
CA VAL A 16 -6.10 6.38 -10.27
C VAL A 16 -6.53 6.10 -8.83
N GLY A 17 -7.35 6.99 -8.28
CA GLY A 17 -7.96 6.78 -6.98
C GLY A 17 -9.16 5.86 -7.12
N ALA A 18 -9.05 4.64 -6.62
CA ALA A 18 -10.21 3.80 -6.31
C ALA A 18 -10.48 3.93 -4.80
N ALA A 19 -11.69 4.34 -4.43
CA ALA A 19 -12.17 4.18 -3.07
C ALA A 19 -12.60 2.72 -2.91
N ALA A 20 -11.69 1.88 -2.41
CA ALA A 20 -12.04 0.56 -1.90
C ALA A 20 -12.21 0.74 -0.38
N GLY A 21 -13.45 1.00 0.05
CA GLY A 21 -13.76 1.05 1.48
C GLY A 21 -13.38 2.32 2.23
N ALA A 22 -13.14 2.18 3.54
CA ALA A 22 -12.69 3.24 4.47
C ALA A 22 -11.29 3.79 4.14
N ALA A 23 -10.67 3.35 3.04
CA ALA A 23 -9.35 3.77 2.62
C ALA A 23 -9.33 4.41 1.24
N ALA A 24 -8.66 5.55 1.14
CA ALA A 24 -8.32 6.16 -0.15
C ALA A 24 -6.97 5.62 -0.63
N VAL A 25 -6.95 4.94 -1.77
CA VAL A 25 -5.73 4.41 -2.40
C VAL A 25 -5.19 5.42 -3.41
N TYR A 26 -3.93 5.82 -3.27
CA TYR A 26 -3.23 6.71 -4.20
C TYR A 26 -1.93 6.06 -4.67
N VAL A 27 -1.76 5.89 -5.98
CA VAL A 27 -0.45 5.53 -6.54
C VAL A 27 0.40 6.80 -6.65
N THR A 28 1.57 6.82 -6.02
CA THR A 28 2.49 7.97 -6.06
C THR A 28 3.65 7.73 -7.01
N ARG A 29 4.45 8.78 -7.25
CA ARG A 29 5.47 8.86 -8.29
C ARG A 29 6.70 7.96 -8.06
N ASP A 30 6.82 7.35 -6.87
CA ASP A 30 8.02 6.65 -6.39
C ASP A 30 7.87 5.12 -6.35
N ASP A 31 7.02 4.55 -7.20
CA ASP A 31 6.72 3.11 -7.25
C ASP A 31 6.01 2.57 -6.01
N GLU A 32 5.18 3.43 -5.40
CA GLU A 32 4.52 3.13 -4.14
C GLU A 32 3.02 3.34 -4.23
N VAL A 33 2.30 2.53 -3.47
CA VAL A 33 0.87 2.68 -3.25
C VAL A 33 0.66 3.19 -1.83
N GLU A 34 -0.01 4.33 -1.72
CA GLU A 34 -0.34 4.95 -0.45
C GLU A 34 -1.81 4.73 -0.12
N MET A 35 -2.09 4.42 1.14
CA MET A 35 -3.42 4.28 1.68
C MET A 35 -3.54 5.05 2.97
N TYR A 36 -4.77 5.51 3.26
CA TYR A 36 -5.09 6.20 4.50
C TYR A 36 -6.19 5.43 5.20
N PHE A 37 -5.98 5.12 6.48
CA PHE A 37 -6.94 4.38 7.31
C PHE A 37 -7.26 5.17 8.57
N ASP A 38 -8.53 5.27 8.94
CA ASP A 38 -8.97 5.84 10.22
C ASP A 38 -9.04 4.76 11.31
N GLU A 39 -7.96 3.98 11.43
CA GLU A 39 -7.82 2.83 12.31
C GLU A 39 -6.62 2.96 13.24
N SER A 40 -6.61 2.19 14.34
CA SER A 40 -5.47 2.21 15.26
C SER A 40 -4.18 1.72 14.57
N PHE A 41 -3.03 2.26 14.96
CA PHE A 41 -1.74 1.84 14.38
C PHE A 41 -1.52 0.33 14.53
N THR A 42 -1.83 -0.24 15.70
CA THR A 42 -1.76 -1.68 15.98
C THR A 42 -2.71 -2.50 15.10
N THR A 43 -3.90 -1.98 14.80
CA THR A 43 -4.86 -2.64 13.90
C THR A 43 -4.29 -2.70 12.48
N VAL A 44 -3.86 -1.55 11.94
CA VAL A 44 -3.32 -1.46 10.58
C VAL A 44 -2.05 -2.31 10.44
N PHE A 45 -1.15 -2.26 11.44
CA PHE A 45 0.07 -3.07 11.44
C PHE A 45 -0.24 -4.58 11.51
N GLY A 46 -1.19 -4.97 12.35
CA GLY A 46 -1.65 -6.37 12.45
C GLY A 46 -2.23 -6.87 11.13
N ALA A 47 -3.07 -6.08 10.48
CA ALA A 47 -3.67 -6.39 9.19
C ALA A 47 -2.61 -6.50 8.08
N ALA A 48 -1.67 -5.56 8.01
CA ALA A 48 -0.58 -5.57 7.03
C ALA A 48 0.33 -6.80 7.19
N ARG A 49 0.66 -7.15 8.44
CA ARG A 49 1.43 -8.38 8.73
C ARG A 49 0.66 -9.64 8.31
N ALA A 50 -0.64 -9.70 8.60
CA ALA A 50 -1.48 -10.84 8.24
C ALA A 50 -1.62 -10.98 6.72
N GLU A 51 -1.71 -9.85 6.00
CA GLU A 51 -1.77 -9.83 4.54
C GLU A 51 -0.49 -10.37 3.90
N LEU A 52 0.69 -9.88 4.33
CA LEU A 52 1.97 -10.40 3.87
C LEU A 52 2.13 -11.89 4.18
N ALA A 53 1.75 -12.32 5.39
CA ALA A 53 1.85 -13.72 5.79
C ALA A 53 0.89 -14.64 5.01
N GLN A 54 -0.26 -14.14 4.56
CA GLN A 54 -1.20 -14.93 3.75
C GLN A 54 -0.69 -15.11 2.32
N ARG A 55 -0.11 -14.06 1.72
CA ARG A 55 0.30 -14.06 0.31
C ARG A 55 1.68 -14.64 0.06
N GLY A 56 2.51 -14.72 1.09
CA GLY A 56 3.83 -15.30 0.99
C GLY A 56 4.48 -15.41 2.36
N GLY A 57 5.47 -14.56 2.63
CA GLY A 57 6.24 -14.62 3.87
C GLY A 57 6.55 -13.25 4.44
N VAL A 58 6.72 -13.20 5.77
CA VAL A 58 7.21 -12.02 6.49
C VAL A 58 8.67 -12.27 6.87
N SER A 59 9.57 -11.44 6.37
CA SER A 59 11.01 -11.51 6.66
C SER A 59 11.41 -10.57 7.80
N ALA A 60 10.73 -9.42 7.93
CA ALA A 60 10.92 -8.50 9.05
C ALA A 60 9.59 -7.85 9.45
N ALA A 61 9.41 -7.65 10.75
CA ALA A 61 8.27 -6.94 11.30
C ALA A 61 8.71 -6.17 12.55
N ASP A 62 8.75 -4.85 12.43
CA ASP A 62 9.10 -3.95 13.53
C ASP A 62 7.89 -3.05 13.84
N LEU A 63 7.22 -3.40 14.93
CA LEU A 63 6.05 -2.68 15.42
C LEU A 63 6.40 -1.27 15.88
N GLU A 64 7.63 -1.01 16.36
CA GLU A 64 8.02 0.30 16.88
C GLU A 64 8.22 1.30 15.74
N SER A 65 8.89 0.88 14.66
CA SER A 65 9.08 1.73 13.48
C SER A 65 7.91 1.71 12.49
N GLY A 66 6.96 0.77 12.65
CA GLY A 66 5.86 0.58 11.71
C GLY A 66 6.30 0.01 10.36
N HIS A 67 7.44 -0.68 10.34
CA HIS A 67 8.03 -1.26 9.14
C HIS A 67 7.76 -2.77 9.07
N LEU A 68 7.31 -3.24 7.92
CA LEU A 68 7.16 -4.64 7.57
C LEU A 68 7.87 -4.92 6.26
N GLU A 69 8.55 -6.06 6.19
CA GLU A 69 9.17 -6.55 4.97
C GLU A 69 8.77 -8.02 4.76
N GLY A 70 8.55 -8.39 3.51
CA GLY A 70 8.15 -9.72 3.13
C GLY A 70 8.40 -10.02 1.67
N GLU A 71 8.00 -11.21 1.25
CA GLU A 71 8.06 -11.66 -0.13
C GLU A 71 6.67 -12.10 -0.57
N VAL A 72 6.23 -11.62 -1.72
CA VAL A 72 4.96 -11.97 -2.36
C VAL A 72 5.25 -12.21 -3.84
N GLU A 73 4.92 -13.39 -4.35
CA GLU A 73 5.10 -13.75 -5.77
C GLU A 73 6.52 -13.52 -6.33
N GLY A 74 7.55 -13.64 -5.47
CA GLY A 74 8.95 -13.41 -5.82
C GLY A 74 9.40 -11.94 -5.82
N ALA A 75 8.50 -11.02 -5.48
CA ALA A 75 8.82 -9.61 -5.25
C ALA A 75 9.03 -9.33 -3.77
N THR A 76 10.04 -8.52 -3.44
CA THR A 76 10.24 -7.98 -2.10
C THR A 76 9.23 -6.87 -1.85
N VAL A 77 8.40 -7.03 -0.83
CA VAL A 77 7.38 -6.06 -0.43
C VAL A 77 7.79 -5.38 0.87
N LYS A 78 7.71 -4.06 0.89
CA LYS A 78 7.96 -3.22 2.06
C LYS A 78 6.74 -2.39 2.37
N ILE A 79 6.35 -2.36 3.64
CA ILE A 79 5.22 -1.60 4.12
C ILE A 79 5.68 -0.68 5.24
N TRP A 80 5.33 0.60 5.14
CA TRP A 80 5.56 1.59 6.20
C TRP A 80 4.24 2.18 6.66
N ILE A 81 4.00 2.14 7.96
CA ILE A 81 2.81 2.70 8.59
C ILE A 81 3.23 3.87 9.45
N THR A 82 2.68 5.05 9.17
CA THR A 82 2.97 6.29 9.91
C THR A 82 1.69 6.95 10.37
N SER A 83 1.73 7.67 11.49
CA SER A 83 0.58 8.44 11.97
C SER A 83 0.54 9.80 11.27
N VAL A 84 -0.58 10.13 10.64
CA VAL A 84 -0.79 11.44 10.00
C VAL A 84 -1.49 12.40 10.97
N THR A 85 -2.53 11.90 11.63
CA THR A 85 -3.28 12.62 12.66
C THR A 85 -3.41 11.74 13.91
N ARG A 86 -4.21 12.12 14.90
CA ARG A 86 -4.51 11.23 16.04
C ARG A 86 -5.21 9.95 15.58
N ASP A 87 -6.07 10.04 14.58
CA ASP A 87 -6.98 8.96 14.20
C ASP A 87 -6.63 8.35 12.83
N THR A 88 -5.88 9.07 12.00
CA THR A 88 -5.53 8.64 10.63
C THR A 88 -4.11 8.08 10.55
N ARG A 89 -3.97 6.95 9.86
CA ARG A 89 -2.70 6.27 9.55
C ARG A 89 -2.46 6.25 8.06
N LYS A 90 -1.25 6.61 7.65
CA LYS A 90 -0.77 6.46 6.28
C LYS A 90 0.00 5.15 6.18
N CYS A 91 -0.42 4.29 5.27
CA CYS A 91 0.25 3.06 4.90
C CYS A 91 0.87 3.23 3.51
N ARG A 92 2.17 3.01 3.37
CA ARG A 92 2.88 3.00 2.09
C ARG A 92 3.28 1.58 1.78
N VAL A 93 2.93 1.07 0.61
CA VAL A 93 3.30 -0.25 0.12
C VAL A 93 4.20 -0.07 -1.10
N GLN A 94 5.40 -0.64 -1.04
CA GLN A 94 6.32 -0.73 -2.16
C GLN A 94 6.58 -2.19 -2.45
N ALA A 95 6.59 -2.57 -3.73
CA ALA A 95 7.05 -3.88 -4.15
C ALA A 95 8.11 -3.74 -5.25
N ARG A 96 9.14 -4.57 -5.17
CA ARG A 96 10.22 -4.63 -6.17
C ARG A 96 10.53 -6.07 -6.55
N ALA A 97 10.46 -6.36 -7.84
CA ALA A 97 10.83 -7.63 -8.44
C ALA A 97 12.32 -7.67 -8.81
N ASN A 98 12.77 -8.80 -9.37
CA ASN A 98 14.14 -8.99 -9.86
C ASN A 98 15.20 -8.65 -8.78
N ALA A 99 15.06 -9.24 -7.59
CA ALA A 99 15.93 -9.00 -6.44
C ALA A 99 16.02 -7.51 -6.01
N GLY A 100 14.90 -6.79 -6.11
CA GLY A 100 14.80 -5.40 -5.66
C GLY A 100 15.16 -4.35 -6.71
N ILE A 101 15.45 -4.75 -7.95
CA ILE A 101 15.90 -3.84 -9.01
C ILE A 101 14.72 -3.10 -9.65
N SER A 102 13.69 -3.83 -10.07
CA SER A 102 12.59 -3.26 -10.84
C SER A 102 11.35 -3.04 -9.98
N PRO A 103 10.66 -1.90 -10.11
CA PRO A 103 9.33 -1.70 -9.54
C PRO A 103 8.36 -2.82 -9.91
N ASP A 104 7.51 -3.20 -8.98
CA ASP A 104 6.39 -4.12 -9.22
C ASP A 104 5.09 -3.50 -8.68
N LEU A 105 4.52 -2.59 -9.47
CA LEU A 105 3.32 -1.87 -9.08
C LEU A 105 2.09 -2.78 -8.97
N ASP A 106 2.04 -3.86 -9.75
CA ASP A 106 0.92 -4.80 -9.73
C ASP A 106 0.90 -5.54 -8.38
N THR A 107 2.06 -6.04 -7.92
CA THR A 107 2.17 -6.64 -6.58
C THR A 107 1.87 -5.62 -5.48
N ALA A 108 2.38 -4.39 -5.58
CA ALA A 108 2.13 -3.35 -4.58
C ALA A 108 0.63 -2.99 -4.48
N GLN A 109 -0.05 -2.82 -5.62
CA GLN A 109 -1.50 -2.55 -5.67
C GLN A 109 -2.31 -3.73 -5.16
N SER A 110 -1.93 -4.95 -5.53
CA SER A 110 -2.61 -6.17 -5.11
C SER A 110 -2.53 -6.37 -3.59
N VAL A 111 -1.36 -6.14 -2.98
CA VAL A 111 -1.18 -6.14 -1.52
C VAL A 111 -1.95 -5.00 -0.85
N ALA A 112 -1.91 -3.79 -1.42
CA ALA A 112 -2.64 -2.65 -0.90
C ALA A 112 -4.15 -2.89 -0.89
N GLN A 113 -4.69 -3.43 -1.98
CA GLN A 113 -6.11 -3.77 -2.09
C GLN A 113 -6.51 -4.82 -1.04
N GLY A 114 -5.73 -5.90 -0.89
CA GLY A 114 -6.05 -6.92 0.12
C GLY A 114 -5.93 -6.40 1.56
N LEU A 115 -5.02 -5.45 1.82
CA LEU A 115 -4.98 -4.74 3.10
C LEU A 115 -6.24 -3.90 3.32
N ALA A 116 -6.71 -3.16 2.30
CA ALA A 116 -7.92 -2.37 2.40
C ALA A 116 -9.16 -3.26 2.66
N GLU A 117 -9.30 -4.37 1.92
CA GLU A 117 -10.37 -5.36 2.10
C GLU A 117 -10.38 -6.01 3.49
N ARG A 118 -9.24 -6.06 4.18
CA ARG A 118 -9.13 -6.60 5.55
C ARG A 118 -9.53 -5.62 6.64
N LEU A 119 -9.51 -4.32 6.33
CA LEU A 119 -9.78 -3.24 7.28
C LEU A 119 -11.17 -2.63 7.10
N ASP A 120 -11.91 -3.05 6.06
CA ASP A 120 -13.35 -2.83 5.89
C ASP A 120 -14.20 -3.77 6.78
#